data_AF-A0A9Q9I8G0-F1
#
_entry.id   AF-A0A9Q9I8G0-F1
#
_cell.length_a   1.000
_cell.length_b   1.000
_cell.length_c   1.000
_cell.angle_alpha   90.00
_cell.angle_beta   90.00
_cell.angle_gamma   90.00
#
_symmetry.space_group_name_H-M   'P 1'
#
loop_
_entity.id
_entity.type
_entity.pdbx_description
1 polymer ?
#
loop_
_entity_poly.entity_id
_entity_poly.type
_entity_poly.pdbx_seq_one_letter_code
_entity_poly.pdbx_strand_id
1 'polypeptide(L)'
;MCHFQPAPGQGAPPPCWLLAATHRRRLDLAVANLRHYGIIVVPAWGEDADRARLAISALARRQCPDGLGSYVFWTAHADQGFDAGGTLHSDLELHHSPDAADAVAAALHLAGLPHQPGRDRDSTTIHP
;
A
#
# COMPACT_ATOMS: atom_id res chain seq x y z
N MET A 1 25.12 -12.51 13.11
CA MET A 1 25.46 -12.32 11.69
C MET A 1 24.57 -13.28 10.91
N CYS A 2 23.51 -12.79 10.27
CA CYS A 2 22.52 -13.65 9.61
C CYS A 2 23.00 -13.97 8.18
N HIS A 3 23.31 -15.23 7.92
CA HIS A 3 23.50 -15.76 6.56
C HIS A 3 22.17 -16.36 6.09
N PHE A 4 21.70 -15.93 4.92
CA PHE A 4 20.58 -16.56 4.21
C PHE A 4 20.99 -16.85 2.77
N GLN A 5 20.60 -18.01 2.27
CA GLN A 5 20.86 -18.48 0.91
C GLN A 5 19.51 -18.90 0.29
N PRO A 6 18.96 -18.14 -0.69
CA PRO A 6 17.64 -18.44 -1.25
C PRO A 6 17.62 -19.72 -2.08
N ALA A 7 16.48 -20.40 -2.10
CA ALA A 7 16.18 -21.38 -3.13
C ALA A 7 16.03 -20.67 -4.49
N PRO A 8 16.48 -21.28 -5.60
CA PRO A 8 16.35 -20.69 -6.93
C PRO A 8 14.89 -20.44 -7.29
N GLY A 9 14.57 -19.21 -7.70
CA GLY A 9 13.24 -18.80 -8.17
C GLY A 9 12.34 -18.12 -7.14
N GLN A 10 12.73 -17.99 -5.87
CA GLN A 10 11.91 -17.36 -4.83
C GLN A 10 12.10 -15.85 -4.65
N GLY A 11 12.92 -15.20 -5.48
CA GLY A 11 13.39 -13.84 -5.19
C GLY A 11 14.27 -13.82 -3.93
N ALA A 12 15.01 -12.74 -3.73
CA ALA A 12 15.68 -12.55 -2.44
C ALA A 12 14.61 -12.25 -1.39
N PRO A 13 14.62 -12.89 -0.20
CA PRO A 13 13.74 -12.46 0.87
C PRO A 13 14.03 -10.99 1.21
N PRO A 14 13.02 -10.26 1.71
CA PRO A 14 13.24 -8.90 2.17
C PRO A 14 14.41 -8.90 3.18
N PRO A 15 15.33 -7.94 3.06
CA PRO A 15 16.50 -7.91 3.93
C PRO A 15 16.07 -7.77 5.40
N CYS A 16 16.84 -8.31 6.33
CA CYS A 16 16.44 -8.37 7.75
C CYS A 16 16.17 -7.00 8.38
N TRP A 17 16.84 -5.93 7.92
CA TRP A 17 16.58 -4.57 8.37
C TRP A 17 15.18 -4.07 7.98
N LEU A 18 14.62 -4.59 6.88
CA LEU A 18 13.26 -4.27 6.45
C LEU A 18 12.22 -4.99 7.29
N LEU A 19 12.49 -6.23 7.70
CA LEU A 19 11.63 -6.98 8.62
C LEU A 19 11.68 -6.42 10.05
N ALA A 20 12.78 -5.78 10.44
CA ALA A 20 12.90 -5.09 11.72
C ALA A 20 12.30 -3.66 11.71
N ALA A 21 11.94 -3.14 10.54
CA ALA A 21 11.31 -1.83 10.42
C ALA A 21 9.83 -1.89 10.81
N THR A 22 9.29 -0.77 11.31
CA THR A 22 7.89 -0.68 11.69
C THR A 22 6.97 -0.76 10.48
N HIS A 23 5.73 -1.20 10.67
CA HIS A 23 4.72 -1.30 9.61
C HIS A 23 4.59 0.00 8.81
N ARG A 24 4.60 1.16 9.49
CA ARG A 24 4.57 2.47 8.87
C ARG A 24 5.76 2.71 7.94
N ARG A 25 6.99 2.40 8.38
CA ARG A 25 8.19 2.56 7.54
C ARG A 25 8.19 1.67 6.31
N ARG A 26 7.64 0.48 6.45
CA ARG A 26 7.48 -0.47 5.34
C ARG A 26 6.38 0.01 4.38
N LEU A 27 5.29 0.58 4.90
CA LEU A 27 4.26 1.21 4.08
C LEU A 27 4.82 2.43 3.33
N ASP A 28 5.64 3.27 3.99
CA ASP A 28 6.32 4.39 3.33
C ASP A 28 7.18 3.94 2.15
N LEU A 29 7.88 2.79 2.28
CA LEU A 29 8.64 2.20 1.19
C LEU A 29 7.73 1.74 0.04
N ALA A 30 6.63 1.06 0.35
CA ALA A 30 5.64 0.66 -0.66
C ALA A 30 5.06 1.89 -1.38
N VAL A 31 4.70 2.94 -0.63
CA VAL A 31 4.20 4.22 -1.15
C VAL A 31 5.23 4.87 -2.08
N ALA A 32 6.50 4.92 -1.68
CA ALA A 32 7.56 5.48 -2.50
C ALA A 32 7.73 4.71 -3.83
N ASN A 33 7.61 3.37 -3.77
CA ASN A 33 7.70 2.51 -4.95
C ASN A 33 6.52 2.75 -5.91
N LEU A 34 5.29 2.81 -5.38
CA LEU A 34 4.09 3.10 -6.19
C LEU A 34 4.17 4.48 -6.86
N ARG A 35 4.61 5.50 -6.12
CA ARG A 35 4.83 6.85 -6.67
C ARG A 35 5.89 6.87 -7.76
N HIS A 36 6.95 6.06 -7.64
CA HIS A 36 7.99 5.96 -8.67
C HIS A 36 7.43 5.47 -10.01
N TYR A 37 6.44 4.57 -9.97
CA TYR A 37 5.72 4.08 -11.16
C TYR A 37 4.54 4.96 -11.60
N GLY A 38 4.38 6.16 -11.02
CA GLY A 38 3.35 7.11 -11.42
C GLY A 38 1.96 6.85 -10.83
N ILE A 39 1.85 5.97 -9.83
CA ILE A 39 0.60 5.74 -9.11
C ILE A 39 0.41 6.84 -8.07
N ILE A 40 -0.75 7.48 -8.08
CA ILE A 40 -1.10 8.53 -7.12
C ILE A 40 -1.39 7.88 -5.77
N VAL A 41 -0.65 8.24 -4.73
CA VAL A 41 -0.84 7.70 -3.38
C VAL A 41 -1.30 8.80 -2.43
N VAL A 42 -2.52 8.65 -1.91
CA VAL A 42 -3.15 9.62 -0.99
C VAL A 42 -3.31 8.98 0.39
N PRO A 43 -2.44 9.29 1.36
CA PRO A 43 -2.53 8.71 2.71
C PRO A 43 -3.67 9.33 3.51
N ALA A 44 -4.30 8.55 4.39
CA ALA A 44 -5.22 9.00 5.44
C ALA A 44 -6.29 10.00 4.95
N TRP A 45 -6.95 9.70 3.83
CA TRP A 45 -7.85 10.64 3.16
C TRP A 45 -9.32 10.41 3.49
N GLY A 46 -9.92 11.40 4.16
CA GLY A 46 -11.33 11.38 4.51
C GLY A 46 -11.69 10.27 5.51
N GLU A 47 -12.93 10.32 6.01
CA GLU A 47 -13.46 9.31 6.94
C GLU A 47 -14.24 8.19 6.20
N ASP A 48 -14.71 8.47 4.98
CA ASP A 48 -15.58 7.60 4.20
C ASP A 48 -14.90 7.20 2.89
N ALA A 49 -14.75 5.88 2.68
CA ALA A 49 -14.01 5.33 1.56
C ALA A 49 -14.65 5.64 0.20
N ASP A 50 -15.98 5.63 0.09
CA ASP A 50 -16.67 5.88 -1.17
C ASP A 50 -16.58 7.34 -1.60
N ARG A 51 -16.74 8.27 -0.64
CA ARG A 51 -16.52 9.70 -0.88
C ARG A 51 -15.07 9.99 -1.24
N ALA A 52 -14.12 9.36 -0.55
CA ALA A 52 -12.70 9.47 -0.84
C ALA A 52 -12.39 8.96 -2.26
N ARG A 53 -12.92 7.79 -2.64
CA ARG A 53 -12.76 7.18 -3.96
C ARG A 53 -13.26 8.10 -5.08
N LEU A 54 -14.44 8.71 -4.91
CA LEU A 54 -14.98 9.67 -5.88
C LEU A 54 -14.07 10.91 -6.01
N ALA A 55 -13.60 11.48 -4.90
CA ALA A 55 -12.73 12.64 -4.92
C ALA A 55 -11.37 12.36 -5.56
N ILE A 56 -10.74 11.23 -5.20
CA ILE A 56 -9.41 10.84 -5.68
C ILE A 56 -9.46 10.41 -7.14
N SER A 57 -10.49 9.69 -7.58
CA SER A 57 -10.65 9.34 -8.99
C SER A 57 -10.83 10.58 -9.88
N ALA A 58 -11.58 11.59 -9.41
CA ALA A 58 -11.69 12.87 -10.10
C ALA A 58 -10.36 13.64 -10.13
N LEU A 59 -9.59 13.61 -9.04
CA LEU A 59 -8.24 14.19 -8.98
C LEU A 59 -7.30 13.50 -9.98
N ALA A 60 -7.28 12.18 -9.99
CA ALA A 60 -6.39 11.39 -10.83
C ALA A 60 -6.65 11.61 -12.33
N ARG A 61 -7.92 11.67 -12.74
CA ARG A 61 -8.31 12.00 -14.12
C ARG A 61 -7.90 13.41 -14.54
N ARG A 62 -7.90 14.37 -13.61
CA ARG A 62 -7.43 15.75 -13.89
C ARG A 62 -5.92 15.82 -14.05
N GLN A 63 -5.17 15.03 -13.27
CA GLN A 63 -3.70 14.99 -13.33
C GLN A 63 -3.18 14.18 -14.52
N CYS A 64 -3.94 13.17 -14.96
CA CYS A 64 -3.59 12.31 -16.09
C CYS A 64 -4.77 12.22 -17.07
N PRO A 65 -5.06 13.27 -17.88
CA PRO A 65 -6.23 13.31 -18.76
C PRO A 65 -6.27 12.19 -19.81
N ASP A 66 -5.10 11.85 -20.34
CA ASP A 66 -4.91 10.81 -21.37
C ASP A 66 -4.36 9.49 -20.79
N GLY A 67 -4.18 9.42 -19.47
CA GLY A 67 -3.63 8.26 -18.76
C GLY A 67 -4.71 7.51 -17.96
N LEU A 68 -4.32 6.36 -17.39
CA LEU A 68 -5.23 5.58 -16.54
C LEU A 68 -5.63 6.30 -15.25
N GLY A 69 -4.77 7.21 -14.75
CA GLY A 69 -5.01 7.91 -13.48
C GLY A 69 -5.03 6.93 -12.31
N SER A 70 -4.08 6.01 -12.28
CA SER A 70 -3.97 4.97 -11.25
C SER A 70 -3.79 5.58 -9.87
N TYR A 71 -4.50 5.07 -8.87
CA TYR A 71 -4.40 5.59 -7.51
C TYR A 71 -4.48 4.50 -6.44
N VAL A 72 -3.98 4.82 -5.25
CA VAL A 72 -4.20 4.10 -4.01
C VAL A 72 -4.38 5.07 -2.84
N PHE A 73 -5.23 4.73 -1.89
CA PHE A 73 -5.47 5.50 -0.68
C PHE A 73 -5.93 4.60 0.47
N TRP A 74 -5.95 5.16 1.67
CA TRP A 74 -6.63 4.60 2.83
C TRP A 74 -7.25 5.75 3.63
N THR A 75 -8.27 5.46 4.42
CA THR A 75 -9.01 6.50 5.17
C THR A 75 -8.24 6.96 6.40
N ALA A 76 -8.57 8.16 6.90
CA ALA A 76 -8.05 8.66 8.17
C ALA A 76 -8.42 7.73 9.35
N HIS A 77 -9.60 7.10 9.30
CA HIS A 77 -10.00 6.08 10.27
C HIS A 77 -9.08 4.86 10.24
N ALA A 78 -8.79 4.31 9.05
CA ALA A 78 -7.89 3.16 8.91
C ALA A 78 -6.45 3.50 9.35
N ASP A 79 -6.03 4.75 9.17
CA ASP A 79 -4.72 5.25 9.61
C ASP A 79 -4.54 5.24 11.15
N GLN A 80 -5.63 5.26 11.92
CA GLN A 80 -5.61 5.17 13.39
C GLN A 80 -5.20 3.77 13.88
N GLY A 81 -5.13 2.77 13.00
CA GLY A 81 -4.62 1.45 13.31
C GLY A 81 -3.12 1.44 13.65
N PHE A 82 -2.38 2.49 13.32
CA PHE A 82 -0.97 2.64 13.70
C PHE A 82 -0.82 3.24 15.10
N ASP A 83 0.04 2.65 15.91
CA ASP A 83 0.50 3.29 17.14
C ASP A 83 1.51 4.43 16.88
N ALA A 84 1.91 5.12 17.95
CA ALA A 84 2.91 6.18 17.89
C ALA A 84 4.30 5.72 17.39
N GLY A 85 4.61 4.42 17.49
CA GLY A 85 5.82 3.81 16.93
C GLY A 85 5.69 3.44 15.45
N GLY A 86 4.48 3.50 14.89
CA GLY A 86 4.19 3.06 13.53
C GLY A 86 4.02 1.55 13.40
N THR A 87 3.76 0.83 14.49
CA THR A 87 3.30 -0.56 14.44
C THR A 87 1.80 -0.57 14.17
N LEU A 88 1.37 -1.39 13.22
CA LEU A 88 -0.04 -1.60 12.92
C LEU A 88 -0.64 -2.58 13.95
N HIS A 89 -1.78 -2.23 14.54
CA HIS A 89 -2.49 -3.06 15.54
C HIS A 89 -3.87 -3.52 15.07
N SER A 90 -4.36 -2.97 13.98
CA SER A 90 -5.60 -3.38 13.32
C SER A 90 -5.37 -3.46 11.82
N ASP A 91 -6.14 -4.28 11.13
CA ASP A 91 -6.09 -4.36 9.68
C ASP A 91 -6.18 -2.97 9.02
N LEU A 92 -5.30 -2.72 8.04
CA LEU A 92 -5.30 -1.49 7.24
C LEU A 92 -5.81 -1.82 5.85
N GLU A 93 -6.99 -1.29 5.51
CA GLU A 93 -7.56 -1.43 4.17
C GLU A 93 -7.03 -0.34 3.24
N LEU A 94 -6.35 -0.76 2.16
CA LEU A 94 -5.93 0.09 1.06
C LEU A 94 -6.93 -0.03 -0.07
N HIS A 95 -7.50 1.08 -0.52
CA HIS A 95 -8.36 1.15 -1.68
C HIS A 95 -7.57 1.65 -2.89
N HIS A 96 -7.77 1.06 -4.05
CA HIS A 96 -7.01 1.39 -5.24
C HIS A 96 -7.89 1.43 -6.49
N SER A 97 -7.38 1.99 -7.59
CA SER A 97 -8.03 1.83 -8.89
C SER A 97 -7.89 0.37 -9.37
N PRO A 98 -8.80 -0.13 -10.24
CA PRO A 98 -8.76 -1.53 -10.67
C PRO A 98 -7.45 -1.94 -11.36
N ASP A 99 -6.84 -1.01 -12.11
CA ASP A 99 -5.59 -1.20 -12.83
C ASP A 99 -4.33 -1.16 -11.94
N ALA A 100 -4.45 -0.66 -10.70
CA ALA A 100 -3.34 -0.58 -9.76
C ALA A 100 -3.17 -1.82 -8.88
N ALA A 101 -4.08 -2.80 -8.94
CA ALA A 101 -4.12 -3.94 -8.03
C ALA A 101 -2.80 -4.73 -7.97
N ASP A 102 -2.27 -5.14 -9.13
CA ASP A 102 -1.03 -5.91 -9.20
C ASP A 102 0.19 -5.11 -8.71
N ALA A 103 0.22 -3.81 -9.02
CA ALA A 103 1.28 -2.93 -8.56
C ALA A 103 1.25 -2.73 -7.04
N VAL A 104 0.05 -2.58 -6.45
CA VAL A 104 -0.13 -2.51 -4.99
C VAL A 104 0.35 -3.79 -4.33
N ALA A 105 -0.12 -4.96 -4.79
CA ALA A 105 0.31 -6.24 -4.24
C ALA A 105 1.84 -6.43 -4.33
N ALA A 106 2.44 -6.10 -5.47
CA ALA A 106 3.89 -6.16 -5.66
C ALA A 106 4.64 -5.20 -4.72
N ALA A 107 4.17 -3.96 -4.56
CA ALA A 107 4.81 -2.98 -3.68
C ALA A 107 4.73 -3.39 -2.20
N LEU A 108 3.60 -3.94 -1.76
CA LEU A 108 3.43 -4.47 -0.41
C LEU A 108 4.30 -5.70 -0.18
N HIS A 109 4.37 -6.61 -1.15
CA HIS A 109 5.26 -7.76 -1.10
C HIS A 109 6.73 -7.35 -0.98
N LEU A 110 7.19 -6.37 -1.76
CA LEU A 110 8.55 -5.84 -1.68
C LEU A 110 8.85 -5.13 -0.36
N ALA A 111 7.86 -4.48 0.24
CA ALA A 111 7.93 -3.95 1.61
C ALA A 111 7.84 -5.05 2.69
N GLY A 112 7.52 -6.29 2.28
CA GLY A 112 7.25 -7.45 3.11
C GLY A 112 5.98 -7.36 3.95
N LEU A 113 5.08 -6.43 3.65
CA LEU A 113 3.84 -6.26 4.37
C LEU A 113 2.91 -7.45 4.05
N PRO A 114 2.47 -8.23 5.06
CA PRO A 114 1.52 -9.31 4.84
C PRO A 114 0.19 -8.70 4.41
N HIS A 115 -0.35 -9.17 3.29
CA HIS A 115 -1.56 -8.62 2.72
C HIS A 115 -2.40 -9.68 2.01
N GLN A 116 -3.69 -9.39 1.89
CA GLN A 116 -4.66 -10.20 1.17
C GLN A 116 -5.60 -9.29 0.37
N PRO A 117 -6.28 -9.81 -0.67
CA PRO A 117 -7.39 -9.09 -1.29
C PRO A 117 -8.37 -8.62 -0.21
N GLY A 118 -8.78 -7.34 -0.30
CA GLY A 118 -9.66 -6.73 0.68
C GLY A 118 -11.12 -7.13 0.49
N ARG A 119 -12.02 -6.49 1.25
CA ARG A 119 -13.44 -6.83 1.23
C ARG A 119 -14.09 -6.50 -0.11
N ASP A 120 -13.65 -5.39 -0.70
CA ASP A 120 -14.05 -4.96 -2.02
C ASP A 120 -13.03 -5.41 -3.08
N ARG A 121 -13.50 -5.58 -4.32
CA ARG A 121 -12.64 -5.91 -5.47
C ARG A 121 -11.48 -4.93 -5.66
N ASP A 122 -11.70 -3.67 -5.30
CA ASP A 122 -10.78 -2.54 -5.49
C ASP A 122 -10.09 -2.18 -4.16
N SER A 123 -9.77 -3.20 -3.36
CA SER A 123 -9.10 -3.05 -2.08
C SER A 123 -8.13 -4.20 -1.76
N THR A 124 -7.14 -3.90 -0.93
CA THR A 124 -6.15 -4.84 -0.39
C THR A 124 -5.99 -4.55 1.10
N THR A 125 -6.07 -5.59 1.94
CA THR A 125 -5.93 -5.45 3.38
C THR A 125 -4.51 -5.83 3.82
N ILE A 126 -3.86 -4.97 4.60
CA ILE A 126 -2.59 -5.26 5.27
C ILE A 126 -2.90 -5.69 6.70
N HIS A 127 -2.26 -6.77 7.15
CA HIS A 127 -2.40 -7.29 8.51
C HIS A 127 -1.22 -6.84 9.41
N PRO A 128 -1.44 -6.73 10.74
CA PRO A 128 -0.40 -6.58 11.74
C PRO A 128 0.70 -7.65 11.72
#